data_AF-A0A946YJD9-F1
#
_entry.id   AF-A0A946YJD9-F1
#
_cell.length_a   1.000
_cell.length_b   1.000
_cell.length_c   1.000
_cell.angle_alpha   90.00
_cell.angle_beta   90.00
_cell.angle_gamma   90.00
#
_symmetry.space_group_name_H-M   'P 1'
#
loop_
_entity.id
_entity.type
_entity.pdbx_description
1 polymer ?
#
loop_
_entity_poly.entity_id
_entity_poly.type
_entity_poly.pdbx_seq_one_letter_code
_entity_poly.pdbx_strand_id
1 'polypeptide(L)'
;MTRYIYSSVTRISDLASRDFELEKRDRSLWQTGDYVVGEVTDAHCTYRTIELPTGRMMEVMEGDLVVGCLGARAATLEAVGNWQAMDSDQFDALTSAGLFGKTTSTSPFLGSLLKLRYRGHALRGGEPVTMLGSLPELPRKDFKIPVILIIGTSMSAGKTLSGRTIVHLLSQAGMRVAGAKLTGAARYRDVLSYGDAGAVSVHDFVDAGIPSSVCSEDEYRDRLDFLLSRIAESEPDVIVAEAGASPLEPYNGRVAMEVLGDNIRFELLCACDPYS
;
A
#
# COMPACT_ATOMS: atom_id res chain seq x y z
N MET A 1 27.03 -13.85 1.13
CA MET A 1 25.56 -13.94 0.98
C MET A 1 25.05 -12.51 0.92
N THR A 2 24.50 -12.10 -0.20
CA THR A 2 23.96 -10.74 -0.36
C THR A 2 22.71 -10.63 0.52
N ARG A 3 22.70 -9.66 1.45
CA ARG A 3 21.57 -9.50 2.38
C ARG A 3 20.61 -8.44 1.82
N TYR A 4 19.40 -8.87 1.51
CA TYR A 4 18.32 -7.99 1.07
C TYR A 4 17.49 -7.47 2.25
N ILE A 5 17.04 -6.22 2.15
CA ILE A 5 16.06 -5.60 3.04
C ILE A 5 14.71 -5.64 2.33
N TYR A 6 13.79 -6.42 2.88
CA TYR A 6 12.42 -6.52 2.35
C TYR A 6 11.56 -5.40 2.93
N SER A 7 10.84 -4.69 2.07
CA SER A 7 9.92 -3.63 2.45
C SER A 7 8.49 -4.16 2.64
N SER A 8 7.57 -3.36 3.19
CA SER A 8 6.23 -3.83 3.55
C SER A 8 5.34 -4.19 2.36
N VAL A 9 5.63 -3.69 1.14
CA VAL A 9 4.95 -4.12 -0.09
C VAL A 9 5.30 -5.57 -0.50
N THR A 10 6.38 -6.14 0.03
CA THR A 10 6.77 -7.53 -0.27
C THR A 10 6.13 -8.53 0.68
N ARG A 11 5.30 -8.09 1.66
CA ARG A 11 4.74 -8.96 2.71
C ARG A 11 3.84 -10.08 2.21
N ILE A 12 3.29 -9.93 1.01
CA ILE A 12 2.44 -10.92 0.34
C ILE A 12 3.24 -11.95 -0.48
N SER A 13 4.55 -11.76 -0.60
CA SER A 13 5.42 -12.59 -1.43
C SER A 13 6.26 -13.56 -0.60
N ASP A 14 6.78 -14.60 -1.26
CA ASP A 14 7.72 -15.57 -0.70
C ASP A 14 9.20 -15.16 -0.90
N LEU A 15 9.49 -13.92 -1.32
CA LEU A 15 10.84 -13.46 -1.66
C LEU A 15 11.85 -13.59 -0.50
N ALA A 16 11.38 -13.53 0.75
CA ALA A 16 12.24 -13.66 1.92
C ALA A 16 12.57 -15.12 2.28
N SER A 17 11.77 -16.09 1.83
CA SER A 17 11.92 -17.51 2.14
C SER A 17 12.37 -18.35 0.94
N ARG A 18 12.28 -17.81 -0.27
CA ARG A 18 12.60 -18.51 -1.51
C ARG A 18 13.47 -17.64 -2.41
N ASP A 19 14.58 -18.22 -2.87
CA ASP A 19 15.55 -17.53 -3.70
C ASP A 19 14.93 -17.01 -5.01
N PHE A 20 15.53 -15.93 -5.51
CA PHE A 20 15.23 -15.30 -6.79
C PHE A 20 16.53 -14.85 -7.47
N GLU A 21 16.49 -14.76 -8.78
CA GLU A 21 17.57 -14.23 -9.59
C GLU A 21 17.41 -12.71 -9.77
N LEU A 22 18.53 -11.98 -9.85
CA LEU A 22 18.51 -10.54 -10.05
C LEU A 22 19.02 -10.20 -11.45
N GLU A 23 18.14 -9.69 -12.31
CA GLU A 23 18.50 -9.33 -13.68
C GLU A 23 17.98 -7.95 -14.07
N LYS A 24 18.79 -7.18 -14.79
CA LYS A 24 18.34 -5.92 -15.38
C LYS A 24 17.53 -6.20 -16.64
N ARG A 25 16.25 -5.81 -16.61
CA ARG A 25 15.37 -5.85 -17.78
C ARG A 25 15.27 -4.51 -18.50
N ASP A 26 14.99 -4.57 -19.79
CA ASP A 26 14.61 -3.41 -20.60
C ASP A 26 13.37 -2.71 -20.03
N ARG A 27 13.36 -1.37 -20.01
CA ARG A 27 12.27 -0.57 -19.43
C ARG A 27 10.92 -0.81 -20.11
N SER A 28 10.91 -1.21 -21.38
CA SER A 28 9.68 -1.56 -22.12
C SER A 28 8.96 -2.79 -21.56
N LEU A 29 9.64 -3.61 -20.75
CA LEU A 29 9.10 -4.81 -20.12
C LEU A 29 8.64 -4.58 -18.67
N TRP A 30 8.90 -3.40 -18.09
CA TRP A 30 8.57 -3.12 -16.71
C TRP A 30 7.06 -2.94 -16.55
N GLN A 31 6.53 -3.37 -15.41
CA GLN A 31 5.12 -3.24 -15.08
C GLN A 31 4.92 -2.78 -13.63
N THR A 32 3.75 -2.19 -13.38
CA THR A 32 3.31 -1.90 -12.01
C THR A 32 3.20 -3.21 -11.23
N GLY A 33 3.75 -3.25 -10.01
CA GLY A 33 3.73 -4.43 -9.15
C GLY A 33 4.88 -5.40 -9.40
N ASP A 34 5.79 -5.14 -10.35
CA ASP A 34 7.04 -5.89 -10.47
C ASP A 34 7.91 -5.67 -9.24
N TYR A 35 8.42 -6.74 -8.64
CA TYR A 35 9.39 -6.64 -7.57
C TYR A 35 10.79 -6.35 -8.13
N VAL A 36 11.42 -5.30 -7.60
CA VAL A 36 12.75 -4.86 -8.04
C VAL A 36 13.65 -4.58 -6.84
N VAL A 37 14.96 -4.64 -7.07
CA VAL A 37 15.98 -4.31 -6.08
C VAL A 37 16.59 -2.94 -6.39
N GLY A 38 16.52 -2.06 -5.40
CA GLY A 38 17.22 -0.77 -5.38
C GLY A 38 18.36 -0.77 -4.37
N GLU A 39 19.51 -0.24 -4.76
CA GLU A 39 20.61 0.05 -3.83
C GLU A 39 20.50 1.48 -3.31
N VAL A 40 20.61 1.69 -2.00
CA VAL A 40 20.58 3.02 -1.39
C VAL A 40 21.82 3.82 -1.82
N THR A 41 21.62 5.02 -2.39
CA THR A 41 22.71 5.83 -2.94
C THR A 41 22.93 7.20 -2.31
N ASP A 42 22.02 7.70 -1.47
CA ASP A 42 22.14 9.07 -0.95
C ASP A 42 22.40 9.13 0.56
N ALA A 43 23.61 9.56 0.89
CA ALA A 43 24.15 9.89 2.22
C ALA A 43 23.36 10.99 2.98
N HIS A 44 22.58 11.85 2.30
CA HIS A 44 22.08 13.13 2.84
C HIS A 44 20.55 13.24 2.95
N CYS A 45 19.82 12.16 2.72
CA CYS A 45 18.36 12.14 2.87
C CYS A 45 17.92 12.34 4.34
N THR A 46 16.93 13.22 4.57
CA THR A 46 16.37 13.52 5.90
C THR A 46 15.67 12.31 6.54
N TYR A 47 15.06 11.44 5.73
CA TYR A 47 14.32 10.26 6.19
C TYR A 47 14.84 8.99 5.50
N ARG A 48 15.74 8.29 6.19
CA ARG A 48 16.40 7.08 5.68
C ARG A 48 15.75 5.81 6.19
N THR A 49 14.42 5.72 6.11
CA THR A 49 13.72 4.57 6.68
C THR A 49 12.92 3.80 5.65
N ILE A 50 12.97 2.49 5.76
CA ILE A 50 12.11 1.55 5.05
C ILE A 50 11.23 0.85 6.09
N GLU A 51 9.94 0.76 5.78
CA GLU A 51 8.97 -0.01 6.54
C GLU A 51 9.14 -1.49 6.18
N LEU A 52 9.46 -2.33 7.16
CA LEU A 52 9.59 -3.77 6.99
C LEU A 52 8.20 -4.44 6.88
N PRO A 53 8.09 -5.70 6.40
CA PRO A 53 6.85 -6.48 6.41
C PRO A 53 6.14 -6.56 7.77
N THR A 54 6.90 -6.41 8.86
CA THR A 54 6.39 -6.35 10.24
C THR A 54 5.75 -5.00 10.62
N GLY A 55 5.81 -3.97 9.75
CA GLY A 55 5.44 -2.59 10.06
C GLY A 55 6.51 -1.79 10.80
N ARG A 56 7.61 -2.43 11.23
CA ARG A 56 8.73 -1.74 11.88
C ARG A 56 9.46 -0.85 10.87
N MET A 57 9.70 0.41 11.24
CA MET A 57 10.58 1.31 10.49
C MET A 57 12.04 0.96 10.80
N MET A 58 12.83 0.70 9.76
CA MET A 58 14.25 0.41 9.86
C MET A 58 15.05 1.47 9.13
N GLU A 59 16.08 2.02 9.78
CA GLU A 59 17.05 2.87 9.09
C GLU A 59 17.91 2.06 8.12
N VAL A 60 18.16 2.63 6.95
CA VAL A 60 18.99 2.03 5.88
C VAL A 60 20.24 2.87 5.63
N MET A 61 21.32 2.18 5.28
CA MET A 61 22.63 2.75 4.99
C MET A 61 22.92 2.76 3.49
N GLU A 62 23.84 3.62 3.06
CA GLU A 62 24.33 3.59 1.68
C GLU A 62 24.91 2.20 1.34
N GLY A 63 24.57 1.69 0.17
CA GLY A 63 24.93 0.34 -0.27
C GLY A 63 23.95 -0.76 0.17
N ASP A 64 23.00 -0.48 1.07
CA ASP A 64 21.95 -1.45 1.40
C ASP A 64 21.08 -1.75 0.17
N LEU A 65 20.72 -3.02 0.00
CA LEU A 65 19.85 -3.48 -1.09
C LEU A 65 18.43 -3.64 -0.56
N VAL A 66 17.52 -2.82 -1.06
CA VAL A 66 16.11 -2.82 -0.68
C VAL A 66 15.28 -3.44 -1.79
N VAL A 67 14.44 -4.42 -1.42
CA VAL A 67 13.42 -5.00 -2.29
C VAL A 67 12.13 -4.24 -2.11
N GLY A 68 11.58 -3.75 -3.19
CA GLY A 68 10.29 -3.06 -3.25
C GLY A 68 9.63 -3.33 -4.60
N CYS A 69 8.67 -2.50 -4.99
CA CYS A 69 7.90 -2.71 -6.21
C CYS A 69 7.74 -1.43 -7.01
N LEU A 70 7.64 -1.56 -8.33
CA LEU A 70 7.35 -0.44 -9.21
C LEU A 70 5.88 -0.03 -9.09
N GLY A 71 5.59 1.27 -9.02
CA GLY A 71 4.20 1.74 -9.06
C GLY A 71 4.09 3.26 -9.18
N ALA A 72 2.89 3.77 -8.86
CA ALA A 72 2.58 5.19 -8.95
C ALA A 72 2.03 5.73 -7.63
N ARG A 73 2.33 7.00 -7.35
CA ARG A 73 1.85 7.75 -6.20
C ARG A 73 1.33 9.10 -6.67
N ALA A 74 0.16 9.51 -6.18
CA ALA A 74 -0.49 10.75 -6.55
C ALA A 74 -0.90 11.57 -5.30
N ALA A 75 -0.02 11.66 -4.30
CA ALA A 75 -0.28 12.39 -3.06
C ALA A 75 0.11 13.87 -3.23
N THR A 76 -0.85 14.72 -3.55
CA THR A 76 -0.63 16.14 -3.89
C THR A 76 -0.02 16.97 -2.76
N LEU A 77 -0.28 16.62 -1.50
CA LEU A 77 0.31 17.27 -0.31
C LEU A 77 1.69 16.74 0.08
N GLU A 78 2.12 15.62 -0.50
CA GLU A 78 3.45 15.03 -0.27
C GLU A 78 4.25 14.96 -1.58
N ALA A 79 4.24 13.80 -2.25
CA ALA A 79 4.97 13.57 -3.48
C ALA A 79 4.09 12.84 -4.50
N VAL A 80 4.22 13.27 -5.74
CA VAL A 80 3.68 12.61 -6.93
C VAL A 80 4.83 12.00 -7.70
N GLY A 81 4.67 10.77 -8.15
CA GLY A 81 5.69 10.07 -8.91
C GLY A 81 5.18 8.77 -9.50
N ASN A 82 5.89 8.26 -10.49
CA ASN A 82 5.57 6.98 -11.11
C ASN A 82 6.84 6.36 -11.71
N TRP A 83 6.84 5.05 -11.86
CA TRP A 83 7.97 4.33 -12.43
C TRP A 83 8.15 4.62 -13.93
N GLN A 84 7.07 4.92 -14.66
CA GLN A 84 7.12 5.21 -16.11
C GLN A 84 7.93 6.47 -16.44
N ALA A 85 8.05 7.41 -15.50
CA ALA A 85 8.85 8.62 -15.64
C ALA A 85 10.36 8.37 -15.46
N MET A 86 10.78 7.17 -15.05
CA MET A 86 12.19 6.83 -14.88
C MET A 86 12.93 6.82 -16.22
N ASP A 87 13.89 7.71 -16.36
CA ASP A 87 14.76 7.91 -17.52
C ASP A 87 16.21 7.43 -17.26
N SER A 88 16.50 6.96 -16.06
CA SER A 88 17.81 6.46 -15.65
C SER A 88 17.66 5.31 -14.65
N ASP A 89 18.77 4.75 -14.20
CA ASP A 89 18.78 3.74 -13.14
C ASP A 89 18.61 4.37 -11.75
N GLN A 90 18.42 5.68 -11.63
CA GLN A 90 18.12 6.34 -10.36
C GLN A 90 16.61 6.53 -10.17
N PHE A 91 16.13 6.26 -8.96
CA PHE A 91 14.74 6.45 -8.59
C PHE A 91 14.57 6.75 -7.10
N ASP A 92 13.33 7.01 -6.72
CA ASP A 92 12.91 7.39 -5.38
C ASP A 92 12.09 6.26 -4.74
N ALA A 93 12.25 6.09 -3.43
CA ALA A 93 11.21 5.47 -2.61
C ALA A 93 10.07 6.48 -2.42
N LEU A 94 9.04 6.37 -3.27
CA LEU A 94 7.85 7.24 -3.23
C LEU A 94 7.08 7.09 -1.92
N THR A 95 7.17 5.92 -1.27
CA THR A 95 6.80 5.73 0.14
C THR A 95 7.87 4.88 0.84
N SER A 96 7.92 4.97 2.17
CA SER A 96 8.78 4.11 2.99
C SER A 96 8.39 2.63 2.90
N ALA A 97 7.19 2.30 2.39
CA ALA A 97 6.74 0.94 2.20
C ALA A 97 7.43 0.20 1.05
N GLY A 98 8.32 0.87 0.29
CA GLY A 98 9.00 0.28 -0.86
C GLY A 98 8.25 0.42 -2.17
N LEU A 99 7.37 1.43 -2.29
CA LEU A 99 6.83 1.85 -3.58
C LEU A 99 7.89 2.69 -4.31
N PHE A 100 8.36 2.21 -5.46
CA PHE A 100 9.45 2.78 -6.22
C PHE A 100 9.00 3.44 -7.52
N GLY A 101 9.62 4.57 -7.85
CA GLY A 101 9.41 5.28 -9.10
C GLY A 101 10.18 6.60 -9.12
N LYS A 102 10.00 7.41 -10.16
CA LYS A 102 10.60 8.76 -10.21
C LYS A 102 9.61 9.77 -9.70
N THR A 103 10.05 10.63 -8.78
CA THR A 103 9.25 11.77 -8.34
C THR A 103 9.14 12.81 -9.45
N THR A 104 7.92 13.25 -9.75
CA THR A 104 7.62 14.26 -10.77
C THR A 104 7.15 15.58 -10.16
N SER A 105 6.65 15.55 -8.92
CA SER A 105 6.29 16.75 -8.16
C SER A 105 6.44 16.47 -6.65
N THR A 106 6.94 17.46 -5.91
CA THR A 106 7.10 17.40 -4.45
C THR A 106 6.57 18.66 -3.80
N SER A 107 5.86 18.49 -2.69
CA SER A 107 5.56 19.57 -1.76
C SER A 107 6.85 20.16 -1.20
N PRO A 108 6.97 21.50 -1.07
CA PRO A 108 8.14 22.15 -0.49
C PRO A 108 8.33 21.83 1.01
N PHE A 109 7.30 21.28 1.66
CA PHE A 109 7.33 20.86 3.07
C PHE A 109 7.81 19.41 3.26
N LEU A 110 7.98 18.65 2.17
CA LEU A 110 8.47 17.29 2.22
C LEU A 110 10.01 17.29 2.19
N GLY A 111 10.63 16.53 3.11
CA GLY A 111 12.07 16.25 3.03
C GLY A 111 12.42 15.48 1.75
N SER A 112 13.71 15.38 1.43
CA SER A 112 14.15 14.56 0.30
C SER A 112 13.71 13.10 0.50
N LEU A 113 13.24 12.48 -0.58
CA LEU A 113 12.92 11.05 -0.60
C LEU A 113 14.20 10.21 -0.68
N LEU A 114 14.13 8.98 -0.18
CA LEU A 114 15.25 8.04 -0.26
C LEU A 114 15.55 7.72 -1.73
N LYS A 115 16.77 8.09 -2.17
CA LYS A 115 17.27 7.80 -3.51
C LYS A 115 17.88 6.40 -3.58
N LEU A 116 17.52 5.69 -4.65
CA LEU A 116 17.90 4.32 -4.91
C LEU A 116 18.46 4.20 -6.33
N ARG A 117 19.34 3.22 -6.54
CA ARG A 117 19.83 2.81 -7.85
C ARG A 117 19.33 1.43 -8.21
N TYR A 118 18.72 1.31 -9.37
CA TYR A 118 18.21 0.07 -9.93
C TYR A 118 19.31 -0.98 -10.12
N ARG A 119 19.13 -2.13 -9.47
CA ARG A 119 20.01 -3.28 -9.59
C ARG A 119 19.40 -4.41 -10.42
N GLY A 120 18.08 -4.52 -10.50
CA GLY A 120 17.40 -5.50 -11.34
C GLY A 120 15.98 -5.82 -10.87
N HIS A 121 15.27 -6.63 -11.64
CA HIS A 121 14.02 -7.29 -11.26
C HIS A 121 14.33 -8.58 -10.49
N ALA A 122 13.49 -8.91 -9.52
CA ALA A 122 13.48 -10.24 -8.91
C ALA A 122 12.82 -11.23 -9.88
N LEU A 123 13.56 -12.24 -10.33
CA LEU A 123 13.09 -13.24 -11.29
C LEU A 123 13.02 -14.64 -10.67
N ARG A 124 12.11 -15.45 -11.18
CA ARG A 124 12.02 -16.87 -10.87
C ARG A 124 11.77 -17.65 -12.16
N GLY A 125 12.76 -18.44 -12.58
CA GLY A 125 12.68 -19.18 -13.84
C GLY A 125 12.60 -18.26 -15.06
N GLY A 126 13.29 -17.12 -15.04
CA GLY A 126 13.31 -16.12 -16.13
C GLY A 126 12.14 -15.12 -16.13
N GLU A 127 11.09 -15.37 -15.35
CA GLU A 127 9.91 -14.50 -15.26
C GLU A 127 9.95 -13.58 -14.03
N PRO A 128 9.48 -12.33 -14.12
CA PRO A 128 9.38 -11.44 -12.98
C PRO A 128 8.49 -12.01 -11.88
N VAL A 129 8.97 -11.95 -10.63
CA VAL A 129 8.10 -12.12 -9.47
C VAL A 129 7.33 -10.82 -9.31
N THR A 130 6.00 -10.90 -9.32
CA THR A 130 5.12 -9.73 -9.23
C THR A 130 4.21 -9.82 -8.01
N MET A 131 3.69 -8.68 -7.58
CA MET A 131 2.68 -8.61 -6.51
C MET A 131 1.46 -9.46 -6.85
N LEU A 132 0.96 -9.37 -8.08
CA LEU A 132 -0.19 -10.14 -8.54
C LEU A 132 0.11 -11.65 -8.56
N GLY A 133 1.28 -12.04 -9.07
CA GLY A 133 1.71 -13.44 -9.10
C GLY A 133 2.03 -14.04 -7.72
N SER A 134 2.08 -13.20 -6.67
CA SER A 134 2.27 -13.62 -5.29
C SER A 134 0.96 -13.85 -4.53
N LEU A 135 -0.19 -13.51 -5.12
CA LEU A 135 -1.48 -13.71 -4.48
C LEU A 135 -1.83 -15.20 -4.41
N PRO A 136 -2.48 -15.65 -3.31
CA PRO A 136 -3.03 -16.99 -3.25
C PRO A 136 -4.23 -17.12 -4.21
N GLU A 137 -4.46 -18.32 -4.71
CA GLU A 137 -5.71 -18.64 -5.38
C GLU A 137 -6.86 -18.56 -4.38
N LEU A 138 -7.86 -17.74 -4.70
CA LEU A 138 -9.03 -17.54 -3.85
C LEU A 138 -10.31 -17.47 -4.70
N PRO A 139 -11.35 -18.23 -4.35
CA PRO A 139 -12.65 -18.10 -5.01
C PRO A 139 -13.28 -16.75 -4.63
N ARG A 140 -13.86 -16.05 -5.61
CA ARG A 140 -14.65 -14.84 -5.33
C ARG A 140 -15.86 -15.23 -4.46
N LYS A 141 -16.10 -14.46 -3.40
CA LYS A 141 -17.26 -14.64 -2.51
C LYS A 141 -18.24 -13.49 -2.68
N ASP A 142 -19.52 -13.79 -2.58
CA ASP A 142 -20.56 -12.77 -2.46
C ASP A 142 -20.32 -11.95 -1.18
N PHE A 143 -20.03 -10.67 -1.34
CA PHE A 143 -19.71 -9.79 -0.22
C PHE A 143 -20.99 -9.28 0.46
N LYS A 144 -21.30 -9.79 1.66
CA LYS A 144 -22.51 -9.43 2.43
C LYS A 144 -22.23 -8.81 3.81
N ILE A 145 -20.95 -8.62 4.14
CA ILE A 145 -20.54 -8.12 5.45
C ILE A 145 -20.85 -6.61 5.52
N PRO A 146 -21.45 -6.11 6.62
CA PRO A 146 -21.70 -4.68 6.79
C PRO A 146 -20.40 -3.90 6.95
N VAL A 147 -20.36 -2.70 6.37
CA VAL A 147 -19.18 -1.84 6.35
C VAL A 147 -19.49 -0.50 7.02
N ILE A 148 -18.61 -0.13 7.94
CA ILE A 148 -18.47 1.24 8.44
C ILE A 148 -17.37 1.87 7.60
N LEU A 149 -17.76 2.77 6.71
CA LEU A 149 -16.85 3.46 5.81
C LEU A 149 -16.40 4.79 6.43
N ILE A 150 -15.10 5.04 6.42
CA ILE A 150 -14.48 6.28 6.87
C ILE A 150 -13.86 6.97 5.67
N ILE A 151 -14.36 8.16 5.36
CA ILE A 151 -13.84 9.04 4.30
C ILE A 151 -13.29 10.32 4.91
N GLY A 152 -12.60 11.15 4.13
CA GLY A 152 -12.13 12.43 4.65
C GLY A 152 -12.08 13.55 3.62
N THR A 153 -11.82 14.77 4.09
CA THR A 153 -11.61 15.89 3.17
C THR A 153 -10.16 16.02 2.70
N SER A 154 -9.22 15.46 3.47
CA SER A 154 -7.78 15.55 3.21
C SER A 154 -6.99 14.35 3.77
N MET A 155 -5.71 14.27 3.42
CA MET A 155 -4.74 13.45 4.14
C MET A 155 -4.64 13.95 5.60
N SER A 156 -4.39 13.04 6.55
CA SER A 156 -4.25 13.38 7.97
C SER A 156 -5.49 13.98 8.65
N ALA A 157 -6.69 13.87 8.05
CA ALA A 157 -7.94 14.36 8.62
C ALA A 157 -8.46 13.60 9.87
N GLY A 158 -7.67 12.69 10.45
CA GLY A 158 -8.07 11.89 11.60
C GLY A 158 -8.74 10.55 11.28
N LYS A 159 -8.86 10.16 9.99
CA LYS A 159 -9.48 8.89 9.56
C LYS A 159 -8.98 7.68 10.35
N THR A 160 -7.66 7.50 10.38
CA THR A 160 -7.04 6.35 11.07
C THR A 160 -7.29 6.40 12.58
N LEU A 161 -7.30 7.58 13.22
CA LEU A 161 -7.61 7.71 14.65
C LEU A 161 -9.08 7.37 14.95
N SER A 162 -10.01 7.86 14.13
CA SER A 162 -11.43 7.54 14.23
C SER A 162 -11.67 6.04 14.02
N GLY A 163 -11.05 5.44 13.00
CA GLY A 163 -11.16 4.01 12.74
C GLY A 163 -10.62 3.16 13.88
N ARG A 164 -9.46 3.51 14.45
CA ARG A 164 -8.94 2.85 15.67
C ARG A 164 -9.95 2.90 16.81
N THR A 165 -10.59 4.05 17.03
CA THR A 165 -11.60 4.21 18.09
C THR A 165 -12.80 3.30 17.84
N ILE A 166 -13.33 3.27 16.61
CA ILE A 166 -14.46 2.43 16.24
C ILE A 166 -14.12 0.95 16.40
N VAL A 167 -12.97 0.51 15.88
CA VAL A 167 -12.48 -0.87 16.02
C VAL A 167 -12.39 -1.25 17.49
N HIS A 168 -11.81 -0.38 18.33
CA HIS A 168 -11.67 -0.62 19.75
C HIS A 168 -13.02 -0.82 20.45
N LEU A 169 -13.98 0.09 20.20
CA LEU A 169 -15.30 0.02 20.83
C LEU A 169 -16.10 -1.22 20.41
N LEU A 170 -16.08 -1.56 19.12
CA LEU A 170 -16.79 -2.74 18.60
C LEU A 170 -16.15 -4.05 19.08
N SER A 171 -14.83 -4.10 19.14
CA SER A 171 -14.10 -5.26 19.67
C SER A 171 -14.38 -5.46 21.16
N GLN A 172 -14.43 -4.38 21.95
CA GLN A 172 -14.85 -4.42 23.37
C GLN A 172 -16.32 -4.87 23.54
N ALA A 173 -17.17 -4.60 22.55
CA ALA A 173 -18.54 -5.11 22.50
C ALA A 173 -18.64 -6.59 22.07
N GLY A 174 -17.51 -7.26 21.83
CA GLY A 174 -17.46 -8.68 21.46
C GLY A 174 -17.66 -8.96 19.96
N MET A 175 -17.65 -7.93 19.11
CA MET A 175 -17.75 -8.12 17.66
C MET A 175 -16.41 -8.50 17.04
N ARG A 176 -16.44 -9.33 15.99
CA ARG A 176 -15.29 -9.66 15.14
C ARG A 176 -15.12 -8.56 14.10
N VAL A 177 -14.20 -7.63 14.35
CA VAL A 177 -13.97 -6.49 13.46
C VAL A 177 -12.82 -6.78 12.51
N ALA A 178 -13.04 -6.66 11.21
CA ALA A 178 -11.95 -6.58 10.23
C ALA A 178 -11.62 -5.12 9.92
N GLY A 179 -10.34 -4.80 9.93
CA GLY A 179 -9.83 -3.50 9.54
C GLY A 179 -9.39 -3.45 8.08
N ALA A 180 -9.72 -2.39 7.36
CA ALA A 180 -9.30 -2.26 5.97
C ALA A 180 -8.89 -0.84 5.58
N LYS A 181 -7.88 -0.74 4.71
CA LYS A 181 -7.56 0.47 3.94
C LYS A 181 -7.76 0.19 2.46
N LEU A 182 -8.82 0.74 1.89
CA LEU A 182 -9.27 0.37 0.54
C LEU A 182 -8.52 1.12 -0.55
N THR A 183 -8.02 2.32 -0.26
CA THR A 183 -7.36 3.18 -1.26
C THR A 183 -6.16 3.92 -0.71
N GLY A 184 -5.28 4.38 -1.61
CA GLY A 184 -4.10 5.18 -1.30
C GLY A 184 -2.82 4.60 -1.91
N ALA A 185 -1.69 4.89 -1.27
CA ALA A 185 -0.38 4.32 -1.59
C ALA A 185 0.17 3.57 -0.38
N ALA A 186 0.90 2.48 -0.62
CA ALA A 186 1.29 1.53 0.43
C ALA A 186 1.96 2.23 1.62
N ARG A 187 1.39 1.99 2.81
CA ARG A 187 1.94 2.26 4.15
C ARG A 187 1.22 1.33 5.13
N TYR A 188 1.91 0.31 5.60
CA TYR A 188 1.29 -0.78 6.36
C TYR A 188 0.94 -0.37 7.80
N ARG A 189 1.68 0.58 8.37
CA ARG A 189 1.46 1.10 9.73
C ARG A 189 0.05 1.63 9.97
N ASP A 190 -0.57 2.25 8.97
CA ASP A 190 -1.94 2.78 9.10
C ASP A 190 -2.93 1.64 9.40
N VAL A 191 -2.73 0.49 8.74
CA VAL A 191 -3.58 -0.68 8.79
C VAL A 191 -3.32 -1.51 10.05
N LEU A 192 -2.05 -1.67 10.42
CA LEU A 192 -1.63 -2.35 11.66
C LEU A 192 -2.22 -1.68 12.91
N SER A 193 -2.48 -0.38 12.84
CA SER A 193 -3.06 0.38 13.93
C SER A 193 -4.45 -0.12 14.36
N TYR A 194 -5.20 -0.73 13.43
CA TYR A 194 -6.50 -1.34 13.73
C TYR A 194 -6.31 -2.70 14.42
N GLY A 195 -5.24 -3.42 14.11
CA GLY A 195 -4.86 -4.65 14.82
C GLY A 195 -4.57 -4.37 16.29
N ASP A 196 -3.78 -3.32 16.57
CA ASP A 196 -3.53 -2.84 17.94
C ASP A 196 -4.81 -2.43 18.69
N ALA A 197 -5.85 -2.03 17.96
CA ALA A 197 -7.14 -1.64 18.51
C ALA A 197 -8.08 -2.83 18.79
N GLY A 198 -7.79 -4.03 18.29
CA GLY A 198 -8.56 -5.24 18.52
C GLY A 198 -9.15 -5.90 17.27
N ALA A 199 -8.84 -5.40 16.06
CA ALA A 199 -9.30 -6.06 14.83
C ALA A 199 -8.77 -7.49 14.72
N VAL A 200 -9.62 -8.43 14.30
CA VAL A 200 -9.27 -9.85 14.13
C VAL A 200 -8.41 -10.08 12.88
N SER A 201 -8.51 -9.19 11.90
CA SER A 201 -7.66 -9.15 10.72
C SER A 201 -7.56 -7.72 10.19
N VAL A 202 -6.46 -7.41 9.50
CA VAL A 202 -6.21 -6.09 8.91
C VAL A 202 -5.69 -6.25 7.49
N HIS A 203 -6.23 -5.47 6.55
CA HIS A 203 -5.94 -5.63 5.12
C HIS A 203 -5.83 -4.28 4.40
N ASP A 204 -5.02 -4.20 3.35
CA ASP A 204 -5.06 -3.11 2.38
C ASP A 204 -4.92 -3.61 0.94
N PHE A 205 -4.93 -2.70 -0.02
CA PHE A 205 -4.80 -3.00 -1.44
C PHE A 205 -3.52 -3.77 -1.83
N VAL A 206 -2.46 -3.79 -1.01
CA VAL A 206 -1.31 -4.67 -1.21
C VAL A 206 -1.69 -6.13 -1.03
N ASP A 207 -2.63 -6.45 -0.14
CA ASP A 207 -3.19 -7.80 0.02
C ASP A 207 -4.03 -8.24 -1.20
N ALA A 208 -4.29 -7.32 -2.13
CA ALA A 208 -4.88 -7.57 -3.44
C ALA A 208 -3.88 -7.41 -4.60
N GLY A 209 -2.59 -7.31 -4.31
CA GLY A 209 -1.54 -7.41 -5.32
C GLY A 209 -1.26 -6.12 -6.10
N ILE A 210 -1.68 -4.96 -5.58
CA ILE A 210 -1.33 -3.65 -6.15
C ILE A 210 -0.58 -2.78 -5.13
N PRO A 211 0.39 -1.96 -5.57
CA PRO A 211 1.20 -1.16 -4.65
C PRO A 211 0.58 0.20 -4.29
N SER A 212 -0.43 0.61 -5.04
CA SER A 212 -1.30 1.75 -4.79
C SER A 212 -2.59 1.58 -5.57
N SER A 213 -3.64 2.32 -5.20
CA SER A 213 -4.88 2.36 -5.97
C SER A 213 -4.86 3.38 -7.12
N VAL A 214 -3.68 3.86 -7.54
CA VAL A 214 -3.49 4.67 -8.76
C VAL A 214 -3.42 3.73 -9.96
N CYS A 215 -4.58 3.29 -10.43
CA CYS A 215 -4.75 2.37 -11.56
C CYS A 215 -6.10 2.62 -12.25
N SER A 216 -6.40 1.87 -13.31
CA SER A 216 -7.70 1.97 -14.00
C SER A 216 -8.85 1.54 -13.08
N GLU A 217 -10.07 2.03 -13.32
CA GLU A 217 -11.23 1.65 -12.52
C GLU A 217 -11.53 0.15 -12.62
N ASP A 218 -11.40 -0.44 -13.81
CA ASP A 218 -11.65 -1.87 -14.05
C ASP A 218 -10.66 -2.74 -13.26
N GLU A 219 -9.37 -2.40 -13.33
CA GLU A 219 -8.35 -3.07 -12.53
C GLU A 219 -8.66 -2.91 -11.04
N TYR A 220 -8.95 -1.69 -10.57
CA TYR A 220 -9.24 -1.46 -9.16
C TYR A 220 -10.46 -2.25 -8.67
N ARG A 221 -11.54 -2.37 -9.46
CA ARG A 221 -12.72 -3.19 -9.12
C ARG A 221 -12.35 -4.65 -8.94
N ASP A 222 -11.59 -5.23 -9.88
CA ASP A 222 -11.14 -6.62 -9.79
C ASP A 222 -10.27 -6.87 -8.55
N ARG A 223 -9.39 -5.91 -8.20
CA ARG A 223 -8.53 -6.00 -7.01
C ARG A 223 -9.33 -5.83 -5.73
N LEU A 224 -10.30 -4.92 -5.70
CA LEU A 224 -11.17 -4.72 -4.55
C LEU A 224 -12.05 -5.96 -4.30
N ASP A 225 -12.62 -6.58 -5.34
CA ASP A 225 -13.38 -7.83 -5.22
C ASP A 225 -12.54 -8.95 -4.58
N PHE A 226 -11.28 -9.08 -5.01
CA PHE A 226 -10.33 -10.02 -4.41
C PHE A 226 -10.05 -9.67 -2.94
N LEU A 227 -9.79 -8.40 -2.63
CA LEU A 227 -9.54 -7.92 -1.28
C LEU A 227 -10.72 -8.24 -0.34
N LEU A 228 -11.95 -7.96 -0.77
CA LEU A 228 -13.17 -8.25 -0.02
C LEU A 228 -13.33 -9.76 0.22
N SER A 229 -13.01 -10.58 -0.78
CA SER A 229 -13.01 -12.04 -0.63
C SER A 229 -11.96 -12.51 0.39
N ARG A 230 -10.77 -11.89 0.42
CA ARG A 230 -9.72 -12.15 1.43
C ARG A 230 -10.17 -11.75 2.83
N ILE A 231 -10.75 -10.57 2.99
CA ILE A 231 -11.28 -10.11 4.29
C ILE A 231 -12.36 -11.08 4.80
N ALA A 232 -13.21 -11.60 3.91
CA ALA A 232 -14.26 -12.54 4.27
C ALA A 232 -13.76 -13.91 4.78
N GLU A 233 -12.48 -14.26 4.61
CA GLU A 233 -11.91 -15.49 5.19
C GLU A 233 -11.78 -15.43 6.71
N SER A 234 -11.69 -14.24 7.31
CA SER A 234 -11.67 -14.10 8.76
C SER A 234 -13.08 -14.09 9.37
N GLU A 235 -14.14 -14.27 8.57
CA GLU A 235 -15.54 -14.25 9.01
C GLU A 235 -15.85 -13.10 10.00
N PRO A 236 -15.61 -11.83 9.60
CA PRO A 236 -15.88 -10.69 10.46
C PRO A 236 -17.39 -10.37 10.50
N ASP A 237 -17.85 -9.87 11.64
CA ASP A 237 -19.21 -9.35 11.81
C ASP A 237 -19.38 -7.99 11.12
N VAL A 238 -18.30 -7.21 11.04
CA VAL A 238 -18.28 -5.85 10.50
C VAL A 238 -16.89 -5.50 9.98
N ILE A 239 -16.83 -4.74 8.89
CA ILE A 239 -15.60 -4.11 8.40
C ILE A 239 -15.57 -2.64 8.79
N VAL A 240 -14.48 -2.21 9.39
CA VAL A 240 -14.15 -0.79 9.52
C VAL A 240 -13.12 -0.47 8.43
N ALA A 241 -13.57 0.25 7.41
CA ALA A 241 -12.77 0.54 6.22
C ALA A 241 -12.50 2.04 6.11
N GLU A 242 -11.24 2.42 5.93
CA GLU A 242 -10.89 3.77 5.47
C GLU A 242 -10.69 3.80 3.95
N ALA A 243 -11.25 4.82 3.31
CA ALA A 243 -10.88 5.24 1.97
C ALA A 243 -10.06 6.55 2.07
N GLY A 244 -8.99 6.62 1.28
CA GLY A 244 -8.09 7.76 1.15
C GLY A 244 -8.82 9.08 0.93
N ALA A 245 -8.13 10.17 1.26
CA ALA A 245 -8.62 11.54 1.42
C ALA A 245 -9.94 11.87 0.69
N SER A 246 -9.91 12.64 -0.38
CA SER A 246 -11.10 12.99 -1.15
C SER A 246 -11.44 11.90 -2.16
N PRO A 247 -12.72 11.52 -2.35
CA PRO A 247 -13.16 10.63 -3.42
C PRO A 247 -12.76 11.09 -4.84
N LEU A 248 -12.39 12.37 -4.98
CA LEU A 248 -11.94 12.98 -6.23
C LEU A 248 -10.43 12.82 -6.49
N GLU A 249 -9.67 12.34 -5.51
CA GLU A 249 -8.27 12.00 -5.74
C GLU A 249 -8.15 10.75 -6.63
N PRO A 250 -7.06 10.63 -7.42
CA PRO A 250 -6.87 9.55 -8.40
C PRO A 250 -6.47 8.21 -7.73
N TYR A 251 -7.16 7.85 -6.65
CA TYR A 251 -6.99 6.64 -5.86
C TYR A 251 -8.24 5.76 -5.89
N ASN A 252 -9.18 5.99 -6.80
CA ASN A 252 -10.40 5.18 -6.96
C ASN A 252 -11.33 5.17 -5.72
N GLY A 253 -11.32 6.24 -4.90
CA GLY A 253 -12.19 6.36 -3.72
C GLY A 253 -13.69 6.25 -4.05
N ARG A 254 -14.13 6.93 -5.12
CA ARG A 254 -15.50 6.81 -5.65
C ARG A 254 -15.85 5.37 -6.04
N VAL A 255 -14.95 4.69 -6.76
CA VAL A 255 -15.15 3.30 -7.20
C VAL A 255 -15.28 2.36 -6.01
N ALA A 256 -14.49 2.57 -4.95
CA ALA A 256 -14.60 1.79 -3.72
C ALA A 256 -16.00 1.92 -3.09
N MET A 257 -16.55 3.13 -3.02
CA MET A 257 -17.91 3.37 -2.51
C MET A 257 -18.97 2.67 -3.36
N GLU A 258 -18.83 2.69 -4.68
CA GLU A 258 -19.75 2.03 -5.61
C GLU A 258 -19.75 0.51 -5.46
N VAL A 259 -18.57 -0.11 -5.34
CA VAL A 259 -18.44 -1.56 -5.14
C VAL A 259 -19.01 -1.99 -3.79
N LEU A 260 -18.77 -1.20 -2.74
CA LEU A 260 -19.34 -1.49 -1.42
C LEU A 260 -20.87 -1.31 -1.39
N GLY A 261 -21.41 -0.32 -2.09
CA GLY A 261 -22.85 -0.13 -2.27
C GLY A 261 -23.67 -0.25 -0.98
N ASP A 262 -24.70 -1.11 -1.01
CA ASP A 262 -25.62 -1.32 0.12
C ASP A 262 -24.98 -1.99 1.34
N ASN A 263 -23.74 -2.48 1.24
CA ASN A 263 -23.01 -2.98 2.39
C ASN A 263 -22.55 -1.85 3.31
N ILE A 264 -22.46 -0.60 2.83
CA ILE A 264 -22.17 0.55 3.68
C ILE A 264 -23.36 0.79 4.60
N ARG A 265 -23.20 0.51 5.90
CA ARG A 265 -24.24 0.70 6.93
C ARG A 265 -24.05 1.97 7.74
N PHE A 266 -22.85 2.53 7.72
CA PHE A 266 -22.51 3.77 8.38
C PHE A 266 -21.36 4.45 7.64
N GLU A 267 -21.46 5.76 7.44
CA GLU A 267 -20.42 6.57 6.82
C GLU A 267 -19.96 7.65 7.80
N LEU A 268 -18.66 7.71 8.05
CA LEU A 268 -18.02 8.73 8.87
C LEU A 268 -17.16 9.64 7.99
N LEU A 269 -17.51 10.93 7.94
CA LEU A 269 -16.70 11.95 7.29
C LEU A 269 -15.75 12.61 8.30
N CYS A 270 -14.45 12.39 8.10
CA CYS A 270 -13.39 13.07 8.83
C CYS A 270 -12.96 14.35 8.08
N ALA A 271 -13.33 15.52 8.60
CA ALA A 271 -12.98 16.80 8.00
C ALA A 271 -11.96 17.56 8.86
N CYS A 272 -10.90 18.06 8.24
CA CYS A 272 -10.05 19.10 8.84
C CYS A 272 -10.64 20.48 8.59
N ASP A 273 -10.55 21.35 9.60
CA ASP A 273 -10.77 22.77 9.42
C ASP A 273 -9.57 23.34 8.62
N PRO A 274 -9.77 23.96 7.44
CA PRO A 274 -8.67 24.56 6.68
C PRO A 274 -7.98 25.73 7.43
N TYR A 275 -8.53 26.19 8.55
CA TYR A 275 -7.98 27.24 9.40
C TYR A 275 -7.31 26.74 10.69
N SER A 276 -7.27 25.43 10.94
CA SER A 276 -6.58 24.82 12.11
C SER A 276 -5.12 24.51 11.85
#